data_AF-A0A932YH57-F1
#
_entry.id   AF-A0A932YH57-F1
#
_cell.length_a   1.000
_cell.length_b   1.000
_cell.length_c   1.000
_cell.angle_alpha   90.00
_cell.angle_beta   90.00
_cell.angle_gamma   90.00
#
_symmetry.space_group_name_H-M   'P 1'
#
loop_
_entity.id
_entity.type
_entity.pdbx_description
1 polymer ?
#
loop_
_entity_poly.entity_id
_entity_poly.type
_entity_poly.pdbx_seq_one_letter_code
_entity_poly.pdbx_strand_id
1 'polypeptide(L)'
;MIHCMDFRLGGTVKRYLEENNLLDDCDIVSVAGAAKNIAAPEHESEREFIMKQIETSKRLHGITDLILKNHTDCGAYGGRNAFSSRDEERKKHSDHLMKAAEIVKGKYPELRVRTLLADTEDSGKINILPL
;
A
#
# COMPACT_ATOMS: atom_id res chain seq x y z
N MET A 1 8.48 2.13 0.44
CA MET A 1 7.15 1.56 0.73
C MET A 1 6.10 2.66 0.79
N ILE A 2 4.94 2.44 0.16
CA ILE A 2 3.76 3.30 0.31
C ILE A 2 2.71 2.51 1.08
N HIS A 3 2.29 3.02 2.23
CA HIS A 3 1.31 2.36 3.10
C HIS A 3 0.35 3.35 3.76
N CYS A 4 -0.75 2.82 4.32
CA CYS A 4 -1.73 3.65 5.00
C CYS A 4 -1.16 4.26 6.29
N MET A 5 -1.48 5.51 6.58
CA MET A 5 -1.11 6.21 7.83
C MET A 5 -1.81 5.69 9.09
N ASP A 6 -2.67 4.68 8.96
CA ASP A 6 -3.37 4.06 10.09
C ASP A 6 -2.36 3.60 11.18
N PHE A 7 -2.52 4.15 12.38
CA PHE A 7 -1.59 3.96 13.49
C PHE A 7 -1.44 2.49 13.90
N ARG A 8 -2.45 1.64 13.63
CA ARG A 8 -2.43 0.20 13.92
C ARG A 8 -1.36 -0.52 13.13
N LEU A 9 -0.89 0.06 12.02
CA LEU A 9 0.09 -0.55 11.15
C LEU A 9 1.54 -0.33 11.58
N GLY A 10 1.83 0.65 12.45
CA GLY A 10 3.21 1.08 12.74
C GLY A 10 4.13 -0.08 13.15
N GLY A 11 3.69 -0.90 14.11
CA GLY A 11 4.45 -2.07 14.56
C GLY A 11 4.64 -3.11 13.44
N THR A 12 3.61 -3.37 12.63
CA THR A 12 3.69 -4.34 11.53
C THR A 12 4.60 -3.89 10.40
N VAL A 13 4.63 -2.58 10.12
CA VAL A 13 5.50 -1.98 9.10
C VAL A 13 6.94 -2.04 9.57
N LYS A 14 7.24 -1.61 10.80
CA LYS A 14 8.59 -1.70 11.37
C LYS A 14 9.13 -3.13 11.32
N ARG A 15 8.35 -4.09 11.82
CA ARG A 15 8.74 -5.51 11.81
C ARG A 15 8.98 -6.04 10.40
N TYR A 16 8.10 -5.72 9.45
CA TYR A 16 8.29 -6.14 8.05
C TYR A 16 9.59 -5.58 7.47
N LEU A 17 9.90 -4.30 7.73
CA LEU A 17 11.14 -3.68 7.25
C LEU A 17 12.36 -4.35 7.89
N GLU A 18 12.35 -4.61 9.20
CA GLU A 18 13.44 -5.33 9.89
C GLU A 18 13.65 -6.75 9.34
N GLU A 19 12.58 -7.55 9.23
CA GLU A 19 12.64 -8.94 8.76
C GLU A 19 13.12 -9.08 7.30
N ASN A 20 12.99 -8.00 6.51
CA ASN A 20 13.40 -7.97 5.12
C ASN A 20 14.69 -7.16 4.88
N ASN A 21 15.40 -6.74 5.93
CA ASN A 21 16.60 -5.88 5.85
C ASN A 21 16.36 -4.57 5.08
N LEU A 22 15.17 -4.00 5.22
CA LEU A 22 14.74 -2.74 4.61
C LEU A 22 14.67 -1.59 5.62
N LEU A 23 14.98 -1.86 6.90
CA LEU A 23 15.13 -0.80 7.90
C LEU A 23 16.32 0.08 7.49
N ASP A 24 16.11 1.39 7.42
CA ASP A 24 17.05 2.40 6.93
C ASP A 24 17.44 2.31 5.43
N ASP A 25 16.87 1.37 4.68
CA ASP A 25 17.08 1.19 3.22
C ASP A 25 15.77 1.34 2.42
N CYS A 26 14.76 1.98 3.02
CA CYS A 26 13.45 2.13 2.40
C CYS A 26 12.86 3.52 2.64
N ASP A 27 12.56 4.24 1.54
CA ASP A 27 11.72 5.43 1.61
C ASP A 27 10.31 5.08 2.07
N ILE A 28 9.82 5.65 3.16
CA ILE A 28 8.49 5.36 3.70
C ILE A 28 7.55 6.53 3.43
N VAL A 29 6.49 6.28 2.65
CA VAL A 29 5.38 7.21 2.46
C VAL A 29 4.15 6.66 3.19
N SER A 30 3.74 7.37 4.23
CA SER A 30 2.58 7.04 5.05
C SER A 30 1.44 8.01 4.78
N VAL A 31 0.35 7.53 4.18
CA VAL A 31 -0.73 8.40 3.67
C VAL A 31 -2.07 7.68 3.66
N ALA A 32 -3.16 8.39 3.98
CA ALA A 32 -4.51 7.81 3.96
C ALA A 32 -4.84 7.18 2.60
N GLY A 33 -5.41 5.97 2.60
CA GLY A 33 -5.81 5.26 1.39
C GLY A 33 -4.67 4.56 0.62
N ALA A 34 -3.42 5.00 0.77
CA ALA A 34 -2.23 4.36 0.17
C ALA A 34 -2.41 4.02 -1.33
N ALA A 35 -2.39 2.73 -1.69
CA ALA A 35 -2.53 2.29 -3.08
C ALA A 35 -3.92 2.59 -3.68
N LYS A 36 -4.95 2.80 -2.85
CA LYS A 36 -6.27 3.27 -3.30
C LYS A 36 -6.14 4.56 -4.12
N ASN A 37 -5.32 5.49 -3.65
CA ASN A 37 -5.15 6.80 -4.30
C ASN A 37 -4.52 6.68 -5.69
N ILE A 38 -3.84 5.57 -6.00
CA ILE A 38 -3.37 5.28 -7.36
C ILE A 38 -4.51 4.64 -8.17
N ALA A 39 -5.12 3.58 -7.64
CA ALA A 39 -6.05 2.73 -8.38
C ALA A 39 -7.45 3.34 -8.59
N ALA A 40 -7.96 4.02 -7.57
CA ALA A 40 -9.31 4.58 -7.49
C ALA A 40 -9.31 5.80 -6.55
N PRO A 41 -8.60 6.88 -6.92
CA PRO A 41 -8.61 8.13 -6.17
C PRO A 41 -10.01 8.73 -6.11
N GLU A 42 -10.29 9.47 -5.05
CA GLU A 42 -11.48 10.34 -4.98
C GLU A 42 -11.27 11.60 -5.83
N HIS A 43 -10.04 12.14 -5.81
CA HIS A 43 -9.60 13.25 -6.65
C HIS A 43 -8.28 12.91 -7.34
N GLU A 44 -8.14 13.24 -8.62
CA GLU A 44 -6.90 12.94 -9.38
C GLU A 44 -5.63 13.51 -8.76
N SER A 45 -5.74 14.63 -8.01
CA SER A 45 -4.63 15.19 -7.22
C SER A 45 -4.03 14.20 -6.21
N GLU A 46 -4.81 13.24 -5.72
CA GLU A 46 -4.33 12.17 -4.83
C GLU A 46 -3.42 11.20 -5.59
N ARG A 47 -3.81 10.81 -6.81
CA ARG A 47 -2.96 9.99 -7.68
C ARG A 47 -1.68 10.74 -8.03
N GLU A 48 -1.80 11.99 -8.46
CA GLU A 48 -0.65 12.84 -8.80
C GLU A 48 0.33 12.96 -7.62
N PHE A 49 -0.19 13.18 -6.41
CA PHE A 49 0.63 13.26 -5.20
C PHE A 49 1.46 11.99 -4.99
N ILE A 50 0.83 10.81 -5.06
CA ILE A 50 1.51 9.52 -4.86
C ILE A 50 2.51 9.24 -5.97
N MET A 51 2.13 9.47 -7.23
CA MET A 51 3.02 9.27 -8.38
C MET A 51 4.24 10.19 -8.32
N LYS A 52 4.09 11.42 -7.81
CA LYS A 52 5.20 12.35 -7.57
C LYS A 52 6.16 11.87 -6.49
N GLN A 53 5.68 11.18 -5.45
CA GLN A 53 6.57 10.58 -4.44
C GLN A 53 7.39 9.45 -5.05
N ILE A 54 6.76 8.57 -5.84
CA ILE A 54 7.47 7.49 -6.57
C ILE A 54 8.55 8.08 -7.49
N GLU A 55 8.19 9.12 -8.25
CA GLU A 55 9.13 9.82 -9.13
C GLU A 55 10.29 10.44 -8.37
N THR A 56 10.02 11.05 -7.21
CA THR A 56 11.04 11.68 -6.36
C THR A 56 12.00 10.65 -5.80
N SER A 57 11.49 9.56 -5.21
CA SER A 57 12.30 8.44 -4.74
C SER A 57 13.16 7.84 -5.85
N LYS A 58 12.59 7.65 -7.05
CA LYS A 58 13.34 7.15 -8.21
C LYS A 58 14.47 8.10 -8.61
N ARG A 59 14.18 9.40 -8.72
CA ARG A 59 15.14 10.40 -9.19
C ARG A 59 16.25 10.69 -8.18
N LEU A 60 15.93 10.70 -6.89
CA LEU A 60 16.88 11.09 -5.84
C LEU A 60 17.60 9.90 -5.22
N HIS A 61 16.92 8.77 -5.02
CA HIS A 61 17.45 7.61 -4.29
C HIS A 61 17.60 6.36 -5.17
N GLY A 62 17.21 6.43 -6.45
CA GLY A 62 17.47 5.35 -7.40
C GLY A 62 16.73 4.05 -7.13
N ILE A 63 15.52 4.12 -6.54
CA ILE A 63 14.78 2.92 -6.13
C ILE A 63 14.58 1.93 -7.30
N THR A 64 14.79 0.64 -7.02
CA THR A 64 14.53 -0.47 -7.96
C THR A 64 13.26 -1.24 -7.60
N ASP A 65 12.80 -1.10 -6.37
CA ASP A 65 11.72 -1.88 -5.79
C ASP A 65 10.69 -0.95 -5.15
N LEU A 66 9.41 -1.15 -5.46
CA LEU A 66 8.30 -0.42 -4.86
C LEU A 66 7.40 -1.41 -4.12
N ILE A 67 7.14 -1.15 -2.84
CA ILE A 67 6.16 -1.91 -2.06
C ILE A 67 4.89 -1.06 -1.93
N LEU A 68 3.77 -1.56 -2.43
CA LEU A 68 2.43 -1.01 -2.22
C LEU A 68 1.71 -1.85 -1.16
N LYS A 69 1.24 -1.21 -0.09
CA LYS A 69 0.60 -1.90 1.02
C LYS A 69 -0.75 -1.27 1.38
N ASN A 70 -1.81 -2.09 1.29
CA ASN A 70 -3.12 -1.78 1.87
C ASN A 70 -3.32 -2.56 3.19
N HIS A 71 -4.41 -2.26 3.89
CA HIS A 71 -4.86 -3.04 5.03
C HIS A 71 -6.38 -3.19 5.02
N THR A 72 -6.90 -4.27 5.61
CA THR A 72 -8.34 -4.41 5.89
C THR A 72 -8.77 -3.54 7.06
N ASP A 73 -10.07 -3.30 7.16
CA ASP A 73 -10.70 -2.32 8.05
C ASP A 73 -10.12 -0.90 7.87
N CYS A 74 -9.94 -0.50 6.61
CA CYS A 74 -9.39 0.80 6.25
C CYS A 74 -10.49 1.86 6.13
N GLY A 75 -10.37 2.96 6.86
CA GLY A 75 -11.35 4.07 6.80
C GLY A 75 -11.50 4.69 5.42
N ALA A 76 -10.44 4.71 4.59
CA ALA A 76 -10.52 5.19 3.21
C ALA A 76 -11.39 4.29 2.30
N TYR A 77 -11.70 3.08 2.75
CA TYR A 77 -12.61 2.13 2.09
C TYR A 77 -13.98 2.06 2.80
N GLY A 78 -14.22 2.89 3.82
CA GLY A 78 -15.43 2.86 4.64
C GLY A 78 -15.36 1.91 5.84
N GLY A 79 -14.19 1.32 6.12
CA GLY A 79 -14.00 0.32 7.18
C GLY A 79 -14.67 -1.01 6.86
N ARG A 80 -14.57 -1.98 7.77
CA ARG A 80 -15.07 -3.35 7.56
C ARG A 80 -16.57 -3.40 7.28
N ASN A 81 -17.34 -2.50 7.88
CA ASN A 81 -18.81 -2.47 7.73
C ASN A 81 -19.28 -2.00 6.35
N ALA A 82 -18.38 -1.49 5.50
CA ALA A 82 -18.70 -1.13 4.12
C ALA A 82 -18.78 -2.35 3.18
N PHE A 83 -18.41 -3.54 3.66
CA PHE A 83 -18.36 -4.77 2.88
C PHE A 83 -19.33 -5.81 3.43
N SER A 84 -19.88 -6.66 2.56
CA SER A 84 -20.78 -7.75 2.95
C SER A 84 -20.05 -8.91 3.61
N SER A 85 -18.74 -9.05 3.36
CA SER A 85 -17.90 -10.10 3.93
C SER A 85 -16.42 -9.71 3.94
N ARG A 86 -15.62 -10.43 4.75
CA ARG A 86 -14.15 -10.28 4.76
C ARG A 86 -13.51 -10.64 3.43
N ASP A 87 -14.07 -11.58 2.69
CA ASP A 87 -13.53 -11.98 1.40
C ASP A 87 -13.80 -10.93 0.32
N GLU A 88 -14.96 -10.27 0.36
CA GLU A 88 -15.24 -9.11 -0.49
C GLU A 88 -14.27 -7.96 -0.21
N GLU A 89 -14.06 -7.62 1.06
CA GLU A 89 -13.10 -6.60 1.48
C GLU A 89 -11.69 -6.93 0.98
N ARG A 90 -11.20 -8.14 1.26
CA ARG A 90 -9.88 -8.61 0.80
C ARG A 90 -9.77 -8.51 -0.71
N LYS A 91 -10.78 -9.00 -1.45
CA LYS A 91 -10.79 -8.93 -2.92
C LYS A 91 -10.71 -7.48 -3.41
N LYS A 92 -11.49 -6.56 -2.83
CA LYS A 92 -11.46 -5.15 -3.21
C LYS A 92 -10.09 -4.52 -3.02
N HIS A 93 -9.44 -4.80 -1.89
CA HIS A 93 -8.08 -4.32 -1.63
C HIS A 93 -7.06 -4.94 -2.59
N SER A 94 -7.14 -6.24 -2.86
CA SER A 94 -6.27 -6.94 -3.81
C SER A 94 -6.42 -6.40 -5.23
N ASP A 95 -7.65 -6.23 -5.71
CA ASP A 95 -7.93 -5.66 -7.05
C ASP A 95 -7.33 -4.25 -7.17
N HIS A 96 -7.47 -3.41 -6.14
CA HIS A 96 -6.88 -2.07 -6.13
C HIS A 96 -5.35 -2.11 -6.06
N LEU A 97 -4.76 -3.03 -5.30
CA LEU A 97 -3.30 -3.20 -5.26
C LEU A 97 -2.74 -3.61 -6.63
N MET A 98 -3.37 -4.59 -7.29
CA MET A 98 -2.99 -5.03 -8.63
C MET A 98 -3.13 -3.90 -9.65
N LYS A 99 -4.27 -3.21 -9.67
CA LYS A 99 -4.50 -2.05 -10.55
C LYS A 99 -3.48 -0.93 -10.31
N ALA A 100 -3.16 -0.62 -9.05
CA ALA A 100 -2.13 0.35 -8.73
C ALA A 100 -0.76 -0.07 -9.24
N ALA A 101 -0.40 -1.35 -9.08
CA ALA A 101 0.84 -1.90 -9.60
C ALA A 101 0.92 -1.84 -11.12
N GLU A 102 -0.17 -2.11 -11.84
CA GLU A 102 -0.26 -1.96 -13.30
C GLU A 102 -0.06 -0.51 -13.73
N ILE A 103 -0.73 0.45 -13.09
CA ILE A 103 -0.58 1.89 -13.38
C ILE A 103 0.88 2.33 -13.18
N VAL A 104 1.51 1.91 -12.07
CA VAL A 104 2.92 2.23 -11.81
C VAL A 104 3.82 1.61 -12.86
N LYS A 105 3.66 0.32 -13.17
CA LYS A 105 4.47 -0.38 -14.19
C LYS A 105 4.29 0.20 -15.59
N GLY A 106 3.11 0.75 -15.90
CA GLY A 106 2.86 1.46 -17.15
C GLY A 106 3.72 2.72 -17.30
N LYS A 107 4.01 3.43 -16.19
CA LYS A 107 4.88 4.63 -16.19
C LYS A 107 6.36 4.30 -15.95
N TYR A 108 6.64 3.27 -15.14
CA TYR A 108 7.97 2.87 -14.68
C TYR A 108 8.15 1.35 -14.83
N PRO A 109 8.32 0.83 -16.06
CA PRO A 109 8.40 -0.61 -16.32
C PRO A 109 9.59 -1.32 -15.67
N GLU A 110 10.64 -0.58 -15.30
CA GLU A 110 11.83 -1.09 -14.61
C GLU A 110 11.63 -1.30 -13.11
N LEU A 111 10.57 -0.73 -12.51
CA LEU A 111 10.32 -0.90 -11.07
C LEU A 111 9.73 -2.28 -10.77
N ARG A 112 10.36 -2.99 -9.84
CA ARG A 112 9.80 -4.21 -9.25
C ARG A 112 8.73 -3.84 -8.22
N VAL A 113 7.47 -3.88 -8.64
CA VAL A 113 6.33 -3.58 -7.76
C VAL A 113 5.86 -4.83 -7.03
N ARG A 114 5.92 -4.81 -5.69
CA ARG A 114 5.38 -5.82 -4.77
C ARG A 114 4.12 -5.30 -4.10
N THR A 115 3.12 -6.16 -3.97
CA THR A 115 1.82 -5.85 -3.36
C THR A 115 1.63 -6.63 -2.07
N LEU A 116 1.26 -5.92 -1.00
CA LEU A 116 1.04 -6.50 0.32
C LEU A 116 -0.33 -6.09 0.87
N LEU A 117 -1.07 -7.05 1.42
CA LEU A 117 -2.29 -6.79 2.19
C LEU A 117 -2.04 -7.10 3.67
N ALA A 118 -2.18 -6.10 4.52
CA ALA A 118 -2.26 -6.30 5.97
C ALA A 118 -3.70 -6.65 6.36
N ASP A 119 -3.95 -7.93 6.61
CA ASP A 119 -5.25 -8.40 7.03
C ASP A 119 -5.37 -8.47 8.55
N THR A 120 -6.28 -7.66 9.10
CA THR A 120 -6.59 -7.58 10.52
C THR A 120 -7.62 -8.65 10.90
N GLU A 121 -7.25 -9.59 11.76
CA GLU A 121 -8.17 -10.54 12.39
C GLU A 121 -9.05 -9.86 13.45
N ASP A 122 -10.12 -10.53 13.86
CA ASP A 122 -11.01 -10.05 14.93
C ASP A 122 -10.31 -9.99 16.29
N SER A 123 -9.22 -10.75 16.45
CA SER A 123 -8.31 -10.71 17.60
C SER A 123 -7.46 -9.42 17.67
N GLY A 124 -7.50 -8.59 16.61
CA GLY A 124 -6.60 -7.45 16.42
C GLY A 124 -5.22 -7.84 15.87
N LYS A 125 -4.94 -9.14 15.71
CA LYS A 125 -3.71 -9.61 15.06
C LYS A 125 -3.72 -9.24 13.58
N ILE A 126 -2.60 -8.71 13.09
CA ILE A 126 -2.43 -8.34 11.69
C ILE A 126 -1.48 -9.33 11.01
N ASN A 127 -1.94 -9.97 9.94
CA ASN A 127 -1.14 -10.83 9.07
C ASN A 127 -0.80 -10.08 7.79
N ILE A 128 0.45 -10.21 7.33
CA ILE A 128 0.87 -9.63 6.05
C ILE A 128 0.77 -10.72 4.97
N LEU A 129 -0.09 -10.49 3.98
CA LEU A 129 -0.34 -11.37 2.86
C LEU A 129 0.33 -10.79 1.61
N PRO A 130 1.35 -11.44 1.01
CA PRO A 130 1.83 -11.08 -0.31
C PRO A 130 0.79 -11.44 -1.37
N LEU A 131 0.62 -10.56 -2.36
CA LEU A 131 -0.31 -10.72 -3.49
C LEU A 131 0.44 -10.67 -4.81
#